data_AF-A0A1Y1RZP2-F1
#
_entry.id   AF-A0A1Y1RZP2-F1
#
_cell.length_a   1.000
_cell.length_b   1.000
_cell.length_c   1.000
_cell.angle_alpha   90.00
_cell.angle_beta   90.00
_cell.angle_gamma   90.00
#
_symmetry.space_group_name_H-M   'P 1'
#
loop_
_entity.id
_entity.type
_entity.pdbx_description
1 polymer ?
#
loop_
_entity_poly.entity_id
_entity_poly.type
_entity_poly.pdbx_seq_one_letter_code
_entity_poly.pdbx_strand_id
1 'polypeptide(L)'
;MIRVWQRIYPELFKEKNEMPEELRQHVRYPADFLQVQGAVYARYHMRNPEVFYNQEDLWVRATEKYYDSVQPVEPYYIMWERPGSDEPEFILMLPYTPKSKQVLIGWIAGVSDPENYGDSSPTGSPRNNVYSDPSRWKRRLTRTASFPGSSRSGTSGVQMSFAAMCWSCR
;
A
#
# COMPACT_ATOMS: atom_id res chain seq x y z
N MET A 1 -21.07 0.76 -2.45
CA MET A 1 -21.53 -0.13 -3.54
C MET A 1 -21.92 -1.52 -3.03
N ILE A 2 -21.04 -2.26 -2.33
CA ILE A 2 -21.36 -3.63 -1.84
C ILE A 2 -22.63 -3.71 -0.99
N ARG A 3 -22.85 -2.74 -0.08
CA ARG A 3 -24.07 -2.65 0.75
C ARG A 3 -25.36 -2.52 -0.06
N VAL A 4 -25.29 -1.98 -1.29
CA VAL A 4 -26.45 -1.85 -2.19
C VAL A 4 -26.74 -3.20 -2.84
N TRP A 5 -25.71 -3.89 -3.34
CA TRP A 5 -25.84 -5.24 -3.90
C TRP A 5 -26.35 -6.26 -2.87
N GLN A 6 -25.88 -6.18 -1.62
CA GLN A 6 -26.38 -7.00 -0.52
C GLN A 6 -27.87 -6.75 -0.24
N ARG A 7 -28.38 -5.52 -0.42
CA ARG A 7 -29.81 -5.22 -0.26
C ARG A 7 -30.66 -5.74 -1.41
N ILE A 8 -30.15 -5.72 -2.63
CA ILE A 8 -30.87 -6.19 -3.82
C ILE A 8 -30.89 -7.72 -3.87
N TYR A 9 -29.81 -8.39 -3.45
CA TYR A 9 -29.66 -9.84 -3.44
C TYR A 9 -29.26 -10.35 -2.05
N PRO A 10 -30.18 -10.40 -1.08
CA PRO A 10 -29.86 -10.78 0.30
C PRO A 10 -29.39 -12.23 0.43
N GLU A 11 -29.82 -13.12 -0.47
CA GLU A 11 -29.43 -14.55 -0.44
C GLU A 11 -28.09 -14.83 -1.13
N LEU A 12 -27.53 -13.88 -1.89
CA LEU A 12 -26.31 -14.09 -2.67
C LEU A 12 -25.03 -13.96 -1.83
N PHE A 13 -25.07 -13.11 -0.80
CA PHE A 13 -23.92 -12.82 0.05
C PHE A 13 -24.06 -13.53 1.39
N LYS A 14 -23.00 -14.21 1.81
CA LYS A 14 -22.87 -14.77 3.16
C LYS A 14 -22.05 -13.86 4.04
N GLU A 15 -22.23 -13.97 5.35
CA GLU A 15 -21.41 -13.23 6.30
C GLU A 15 -19.96 -13.70 6.25
N LYS A 16 -19.01 -12.79 6.51
CA LYS A 16 -17.57 -13.12 6.49
C LYS A 16 -17.25 -14.28 7.45
N ASN A 17 -17.96 -14.38 8.56
CA ASN A 17 -17.76 -15.40 9.58
C ASN A 17 -18.21 -16.80 9.14
N GLU A 18 -19.02 -16.91 8.07
CA GLU A 18 -19.42 -18.19 7.48
C GLU A 18 -18.42 -18.71 6.45
N MET A 19 -17.37 -17.95 6.15
CA MET A 19 -16.32 -18.36 5.23
C MET A 19 -15.47 -19.48 5.86
N PRO A 20 -15.28 -20.62 5.18
CA PRO A 20 -14.37 -21.67 5.62
C PRO A 20 -12.95 -21.13 5.87
N GLU A 21 -12.28 -21.67 6.88
CA GLU A 21 -10.93 -21.21 7.29
C GLU A 21 -9.93 -21.25 6.14
N GLU A 22 -9.95 -22.33 5.36
CA GLU A 22 -9.07 -22.50 4.20
C GLU A 22 -9.24 -21.37 3.17
N LEU A 23 -10.48 -20.95 2.92
CA LEU A 23 -10.75 -19.84 1.99
C LEU A 23 -10.34 -18.50 2.61
N ARG A 24 -10.53 -18.33 3.92
CA ARG A 24 -10.17 -17.12 4.64
C ARG A 24 -8.67 -16.83 4.54
N GLN A 25 -7.84 -17.86 4.62
CA GLN A 25 -6.38 -17.76 4.47
C GLN A 25 -5.93 -17.31 3.07
N HIS A 26 -6.79 -17.44 2.05
CA HIS A 26 -6.47 -17.08 0.67
C HIS A 26 -7.12 -15.77 0.22
N VAL A 27 -7.81 -15.06 1.13
CA VAL A 27 -8.41 -13.76 0.81
C VAL A 27 -7.31 -12.75 0.55
N ARG A 28 -7.41 -12.05 -0.59
CA ARG A 28 -6.45 -11.02 -0.98
C ARG A 28 -7.04 -9.63 -0.80
N TYR A 29 -6.18 -8.66 -0.51
CA TYR A 29 -6.59 -7.26 -0.56
C TYR A 29 -6.88 -6.83 -2.00
N PRO A 30 -8.06 -6.27 -2.32
CA PRO A 30 -8.39 -5.94 -3.71
C PRO A 30 -7.51 -4.82 -4.28
N ALA A 31 -6.94 -5.05 -5.47
CA ALA A 31 -6.09 -4.09 -6.17
C ALA A 31 -6.79 -2.75 -6.40
N ASP A 32 -8.01 -2.78 -6.96
CA ASP A 32 -8.80 -1.59 -7.26
C ASP A 32 -9.10 -0.76 -6.00
N PHE A 33 -9.31 -1.43 -4.87
CA PHE A 33 -9.57 -0.75 -3.60
C PHE A 33 -8.33 0.02 -3.14
N LEU A 34 -7.15 -0.60 -3.20
CA LEU A 34 -5.89 0.07 -2.89
C LEU A 34 -5.61 1.23 -3.85
N GLN A 35 -5.94 1.10 -5.14
CA GLN A 35 -5.78 2.19 -6.11
C GLN A 35 -6.62 3.41 -5.75
N VAL A 36 -7.88 3.20 -5.40
CA VAL A 36 -8.79 4.30 -5.02
C VAL A 36 -8.31 4.96 -3.73
N GLN A 37 -7.98 4.17 -2.70
CA GLN A 37 -7.40 4.67 -1.46
C GLN A 37 -6.14 5.48 -1.72
N GLY A 38 -5.27 4.96 -2.57
CA GLY A 38 -4.03 5.60 -2.95
C GLY A 38 -4.22 6.89 -3.73
N ALA A 39 -5.20 6.96 -4.63
CA ALA A 39 -5.53 8.19 -5.36
C ALA A 39 -6.00 9.31 -4.43
N VAL A 40 -6.75 8.97 -3.38
CA VAL A 40 -7.14 9.90 -2.32
C VAL A 40 -5.91 10.29 -1.48
N TYR A 41 -5.16 9.31 -0.99
CA TYR A 41 -4.00 9.54 -0.13
C TYR A 41 -2.92 10.40 -0.80
N ALA A 42 -2.65 10.16 -2.09
CA ALA A 42 -1.67 10.91 -2.86
C ALA A 42 -1.91 12.43 -2.87
N ARG A 43 -3.16 12.86 -2.65
CA ARG A 43 -3.55 14.27 -2.56
C ARG A 43 -3.68 14.77 -1.12
N TYR A 44 -4.23 13.94 -0.23
CA TYR A 44 -4.64 14.39 1.11
C TYR A 44 -3.68 14.02 2.24
N HIS A 45 -2.52 13.43 1.95
CA HIS A 45 -1.49 13.21 2.96
C HIS A 45 -0.81 14.52 3.42
N MET A 46 -0.88 15.58 2.61
CA MET A 46 -0.36 16.91 2.93
C MET A 46 -1.18 17.58 4.02
N ARG A 47 -0.58 17.82 5.18
CA ARG A 47 -1.25 18.47 6.34
C ARG A 47 -1.15 19.98 6.33
N ASN A 48 -0.15 20.55 5.65
CA ASN A 48 0.02 22.00 5.57
C ASN A 48 -0.86 22.57 4.43
N PRO A 49 -1.80 23.50 4.72
CA PRO A 49 -2.67 24.10 3.71
C PRO A 49 -1.93 24.83 2.58
N GLU A 50 -0.79 25.45 2.86
CA GLU A 50 0.00 26.19 1.87
C GLU A 50 0.62 25.23 0.84
N VAL A 51 1.24 24.15 1.34
CA VAL A 51 1.81 23.06 0.52
C VAL A 51 0.72 22.35 -0.28
N PHE A 52 -0.46 22.14 0.33
CA PHE A 52 -1.61 21.52 -0.33
C PHE A 52 -2.15 22.40 -1.48
N TYR A 53 -2.32 23.71 -1.25
CA TYR A 53 -2.80 24.63 -2.27
C TYR A 53 -1.83 24.72 -3.46
N ASN A 54 -0.53 24.78 -3.18
CA ASN A 54 0.50 24.83 -4.22
C ASN A 54 0.79 23.46 -4.87
N GLN A 55 0.22 22.38 -4.34
CA GLN A 55 0.46 20.99 -4.78
C GLN A 55 1.95 20.63 -4.81
N GLU A 56 2.74 21.18 -3.89
CA GLU A 56 4.20 21.05 -3.90
C GLU A 56 4.67 19.62 -3.61
N ASP A 57 3.96 18.91 -2.74
CA ASP A 57 4.24 17.51 -2.38
C ASP A 57 3.16 16.55 -2.94
N LEU A 58 2.69 16.82 -4.16
CA LEU A 58 1.74 15.92 -4.81
C LEU A 58 2.42 14.62 -5.24
N TRP A 59 1.89 13.51 -4.76
CA TRP A 59 2.31 12.18 -5.18
C TRP A 59 1.57 11.76 -6.45
N VAL A 60 2.29 11.13 -7.36
CA VAL A 60 1.74 10.52 -8.58
C VAL A 60 2.12 9.04 -8.60
N ARG A 61 1.28 8.22 -9.24
CA ARG A 61 1.62 6.79 -9.41
C ARG A 61 2.97 6.69 -10.11
N ALA A 62 3.84 5.86 -9.55
CA ALA A 62 5.12 5.59 -10.16
C ALA A 62 4.92 5.04 -11.58
N THR A 63 5.86 5.29 -12.49
CA THR A 63 5.85 4.68 -13.83
C THR A 63 6.98 3.68 -13.99
N GLU A 64 6.72 2.56 -14.66
CA GLU A 64 7.76 1.59 -15.04
C GLU A 64 7.89 1.50 -16.56
N LYS A 65 9.10 1.18 -17.03
CA LYS A 65 9.32 0.85 -18.44
C LYS A 65 8.95 -0.61 -18.65
N TYR A 66 7.89 -0.84 -19.42
CA TYR A 66 7.40 -2.16 -19.79
C TYR A 66 7.59 -2.36 -21.30
N TYR A 67 8.56 -3.21 -21.64
CA TYR A 67 9.07 -3.36 -23.00
C TYR A 67 9.44 -1.99 -23.60
N ASP A 68 8.72 -1.56 -24.64
CA ASP A 68 8.96 -0.30 -25.36
C ASP A 68 8.08 0.86 -24.88
N SER A 69 7.22 0.62 -23.87
CA SER A 69 6.28 1.61 -23.34
C SER A 69 6.59 2.00 -21.90
N VAL A 70 6.23 3.22 -21.54
CA VAL A 70 6.21 3.68 -20.13
C VAL A 70 4.77 3.67 -19.68
N GLN A 71 4.49 2.93 -18.60
CA GLN A 71 3.14 2.82 -18.05
C GLN A 71 3.14 3.05 -16.53
N PRO A 72 2.02 3.48 -15.93
CA PRO A 72 1.87 3.49 -14.48
C PRO A 72 2.08 2.10 -13.90
N VAL A 73 2.72 2.05 -12.73
CA VAL A 73 2.85 0.82 -11.96
C VAL A 73 1.48 0.47 -11.39
N GLU A 74 1.00 -0.71 -11.74
CA GLU A 74 -0.18 -1.31 -11.14
C GLU A 74 0.17 -1.94 -9.78
N PRO A 75 -0.76 -1.99 -8.81
CA PRO A 75 -0.53 -2.64 -7.52
C PRO A 75 -0.08 -4.08 -7.70
N TYR A 76 0.93 -4.49 -6.94
CA TYR A 76 1.48 -5.84 -7.04
C TYR A 76 1.68 -6.47 -5.66
N TYR A 77 1.48 -7.78 -5.61
CA TYR A 77 1.60 -8.54 -4.37
C TYR A 77 3.07 -8.94 -4.12
N ILE A 78 3.50 -8.83 -2.87
CA ILE A 78 4.82 -9.27 -2.41
C ILE A 78 4.69 -9.94 -1.04
N MET A 79 5.63 -10.84 -0.75
CA MET A 79 5.90 -11.24 0.63
C MET A 79 6.75 -10.16 1.28
N TRP A 80 6.40 -9.75 2.48
CA TRP A 80 7.12 -8.74 3.24
C TRP A 80 7.28 -9.13 4.70
N GLU A 81 8.51 -9.13 5.19
CA GLU A 81 8.81 -9.32 6.60
C GLU A 81 8.85 -7.97 7.32
N ARG A 82 7.95 -7.79 8.30
CA ARG A 82 7.90 -6.59 9.13
C ARG A 82 9.19 -6.45 9.96
N PRO A 83 9.72 -5.23 10.15
CA PRO A 83 10.83 -5.02 11.07
C PRO A 83 10.43 -5.46 12.48
N GLY A 84 11.14 -6.45 13.03
CA GLY A 84 10.86 -7.02 14.36
C GLY A 84 9.85 -8.18 14.36
N SER A 85 9.34 -8.58 13.19
CA SER A 85 8.64 -9.86 12.99
C SER A 85 9.53 -10.81 12.19
N ASP A 86 9.45 -12.10 12.50
CA ASP A 86 10.10 -13.17 11.74
C ASP A 86 9.11 -13.89 10.81
N GLU A 87 7.86 -13.43 10.79
CA GLU A 87 6.79 -13.96 9.96
C GLU A 87 6.61 -13.08 8.71
N PRO A 88 6.74 -13.66 7.50
CA PRO A 88 6.51 -12.95 6.27
C PRO A 88 5.00 -12.76 6.05
N GLU A 89 4.61 -11.53 5.73
CA GLU A 89 3.23 -11.16 5.47
C GLU A 89 2.95 -11.00 3.98
N PHE A 90 1.74 -11.38 3.56
CA PHE A 90 1.30 -11.19 2.19
C PHE A 90 0.67 -9.82 2.00
N ILE A 91 1.35 -8.91 1.30
CA ILE A 91 0.91 -7.53 1.11
C ILE A 91 0.71 -7.17 -0.35
N LEU A 92 -0.25 -6.30 -0.61
CA LEU A 92 -0.43 -5.62 -1.89
C LEU A 92 0.18 -4.24 -1.81
N MET A 93 1.14 -3.90 -2.68
CA MET A 93 1.86 -2.63 -2.66
C MET A 93 1.52 -1.77 -3.87
N LEU A 94 1.48 -0.44 -3.66
CA LEU A 94 1.42 0.56 -4.72
C LEU A 94 2.46 1.69 -4.49
N PRO A 95 3.48 1.83 -5.36
CA PRO A 95 4.52 2.86 -5.25
C PRO A 95 4.14 4.23 -5.85
N TYR A 96 4.74 5.29 -5.27
CA TYR A 96 4.53 6.69 -5.64
C TYR A 96 5.84 7.46 -5.87
N THR A 97 5.79 8.39 -6.82
CA THR A 97 6.84 9.35 -7.13
C THR A 97 6.31 10.78 -7.00
N PRO A 98 7.15 11.79 -6.75
CA PRO A 98 6.71 13.18 -6.79
C PRO A 98 6.45 13.57 -8.24
N LYS A 99 5.51 14.51 -8.46
CA LYS A 99 5.18 15.01 -9.81
C LYS A 99 6.40 15.48 -10.62
N SER A 100 7.43 16.03 -9.95
CA SER A 100 8.59 16.64 -10.58
C SER A 100 9.74 15.66 -10.89
N LYS A 101 9.79 14.47 -10.28
CA LYS A 101 10.92 13.54 -10.40
C LYS A 101 10.44 12.09 -10.38
N GLN A 102 11.00 11.24 -11.22
CA GLN A 102 10.72 9.79 -11.22
C GLN A 102 11.58 9.06 -10.18
N VAL A 103 11.57 9.53 -8.94
CA VAL A 103 12.25 8.87 -7.82
C VAL A 103 11.18 8.35 -6.88
N LEU A 104 11.30 7.10 -6.44
CA LEU A 104 10.39 6.54 -5.45
C LEU A 104 10.52 7.30 -4.11
N ILE A 105 9.44 7.93 -3.67
CA ILE A 105 9.39 8.70 -2.40
C ILE A 105 8.51 8.06 -1.34
N GLY A 106 7.59 7.19 -1.77
CA GLY A 106 6.61 6.60 -0.89
C GLY A 106 5.92 5.42 -1.56
N TRP A 107 5.25 4.64 -0.74
CA TRP A 107 4.39 3.55 -1.17
C TRP A 107 3.29 3.36 -0.13
N ILE A 108 2.17 2.81 -0.57
CA ILE A 108 1.10 2.34 0.31
C ILE A 108 0.99 0.83 0.16
N ALA A 109 0.53 0.15 1.20
CA ALA A 109 0.19 -1.26 1.09
C ALA A 109 -1.07 -1.63 1.88
N GLY A 110 -1.72 -2.69 1.43
CA GLY A 110 -2.79 -3.37 2.15
C GLY A 110 -2.36 -4.79 2.50
N VAL A 111 -2.50 -5.16 3.77
CA VAL A 111 -2.17 -6.51 4.25
C VAL A 111 -3.31 -7.48 3.92
N SER A 112 -2.96 -8.66 3.41
CA SER A 112 -3.91 -9.71 3.03
C SER A 112 -4.03 -10.84 4.07
N ASP A 113 -3.12 -10.92 5.04
CA ASP A 113 -3.17 -11.99 6.04
C ASP A 113 -4.38 -11.82 6.98
N PRO A 114 -5.08 -12.91 7.36
CA PRO A 114 -6.34 -12.82 8.09
C PRO A 114 -6.28 -12.02 9.40
N GLU A 115 -5.17 -12.13 10.13
CA GLU A 115 -4.96 -11.46 11.42
C GLU A 115 -4.85 -9.93 11.27
N ASN A 116 -4.19 -9.50 10.20
CA ASN A 116 -3.91 -8.09 9.92
C ASN A 116 -4.69 -7.59 8.68
N TYR A 117 -5.76 -8.28 8.29
CA TYR A 117 -6.43 -8.05 7.01
C TYR A 117 -6.94 -6.62 6.90
N GLY A 118 -6.44 -5.91 5.89
CA GLY A 118 -6.83 -4.53 5.63
C GLY A 118 -6.29 -3.51 6.62
N ASP A 119 -5.36 -3.91 7.50
CA ASP A 119 -4.49 -2.94 8.14
C ASP A 119 -3.66 -2.25 7.05
N SER A 120 -3.79 -0.93 6.96
CA SER A 120 -3.14 -0.08 5.95
C SER A 120 -1.74 0.37 6.41
N SER A 121 -1.13 -0.39 7.31
CA SER A 121 0.01 0.01 8.14
C SER A 121 1.36 -0.47 7.59
N PRO A 122 1.65 -0.14 6.33
CA PRO A 122 2.94 0.52 6.16
C PRO A 122 2.88 1.55 5.03
N THR A 123 2.75 2.81 5.39
CA THR A 123 3.21 3.89 4.51
C THR A 123 4.68 4.09 4.80
N GLY A 124 5.55 3.60 3.92
CA GLY A 124 6.99 3.72 4.05
C GLY A 124 7.55 4.75 3.07
N SER A 125 8.45 5.63 3.52
CA SER A 125 9.25 6.48 2.64
C SER A 125 10.70 6.00 2.68
N PRO A 126 11.33 5.61 1.55
CA PRO A 126 12.74 5.24 1.49
C PRO A 126 13.63 6.50 1.56
N ARG A 127 13.62 7.23 2.68
CA ARG A 127 14.38 8.50 2.81
C ARG A 127 15.89 8.35 2.69
N ASN A 128 16.44 7.16 2.96
CA ASN A 128 17.89 6.92 2.93
C ASN A 128 18.39 6.24 1.65
N ASN A 129 17.51 5.78 0.76
CA ASN A 129 17.89 5.18 -0.52
C ASN A 129 17.02 5.76 -1.64
N VAL A 130 17.58 6.71 -2.40
CA VAL A 130 16.97 7.29 -3.60
C VAL A 130 16.95 6.22 -4.70
N TYR A 131 15.82 5.53 -4.88
CA TYR A 131 15.62 4.65 -6.05
C TYR A 131 15.07 5.46 -7.21
N SER A 132 15.94 5.74 -8.18
CA SER A 132 15.61 6.51 -9.39
C SER A 132 14.77 5.74 -10.42
N ASP A 133 14.52 4.44 -10.20
CA ASP A 133 13.69 3.61 -11.08
C ASP A 133 12.80 2.68 -10.23
N PRO A 134 11.46 2.87 -10.26
CA PRO A 134 10.50 2.00 -9.56
C PRO A 134 10.67 0.51 -9.91
N SER A 135 11.13 0.20 -11.13
CA SER A 135 11.36 -1.18 -11.58
C SER A 135 12.53 -1.83 -10.82
N ARG A 136 13.59 -1.07 -10.51
CA ARG A 136 14.73 -1.56 -9.70
C ARG A 136 14.31 -1.83 -8.26
N TRP A 137 13.47 -0.96 -7.70
CA TRP A 137 12.90 -1.15 -6.37
C TRP A 137 12.07 -2.44 -6.29
N LYS A 138 11.13 -2.61 -7.22
CA LYS A 138 10.29 -3.81 -7.34
C LYS A 138 11.13 -5.10 -7.39
N ARG A 139 12.15 -5.15 -8.27
CA ARG A 139 13.07 -6.30 -8.37
C ARG A 139 13.81 -6.59 -7.07
N ARG A 140 14.19 -5.57 -6.30
CA ARG A 140 14.87 -5.76 -5.00
C ARG A 140 13.90 -6.35 -3.97
N LEU A 141 12.69 -5.83 -3.87
CA LEU A 141 11.70 -6.33 -2.92
C LEU A 141 11.31 -7.78 -3.20
N THR A 142 11.04 -8.12 -4.46
CA THR A 142 10.75 -9.51 -4.84
C THR A 142 11.88 -10.47 -4.48
N ARG A 143 13.13 -9.99 -4.44
CA ARG A 143 14.30 -10.81 -4.10
C ARG A 143 14.55 -10.94 -2.59
N THR A 144 14.32 -9.87 -1.84
CA THR A 144 14.76 -9.78 -0.43
C THR A 144 13.61 -9.85 0.57
N ALA A 145 12.36 -9.60 0.15
CA ALA A 145 11.19 -9.53 1.04
C ALA A 145 11.33 -8.53 2.21
N SER A 146 12.28 -7.60 2.16
CA SER A 146 12.50 -6.58 3.20
C SER A 146 12.80 -5.21 2.61
N PHE A 147 12.42 -4.15 3.33
CA PHE A 147 12.69 -2.76 2.95
C PHE A 147 14.09 -2.29 3.38
N PRO A 148 14.76 -1.41 2.63
CA PRO A 148 15.99 -0.80 3.11
C PRO A 148 15.72 0.12 4.30
N GLY A 149 16.53 0.00 5.36
CA GLY A 149 16.36 0.73 6.61
C GLY A 149 15.58 -0.02 7.70
N SER A 150 15.07 -1.24 7.41
CA SER A 150 14.43 -2.11 8.41
C SER A 150 15.41 -3.03 9.15
N SER A 151 16.69 -2.66 9.28
CA SER A 151 17.67 -3.50 9.99
C SER A 151 17.29 -3.68 11.45
N ARG A 152 17.45 -4.91 11.97
CA ARG A 152 17.18 -5.30 13.38
C ARG A 152 17.96 -4.51 14.44
N SER A 153 18.93 -3.68 14.04
CA SER A 153 19.71 -2.85 14.94
C SER A 153 19.63 -1.38 14.52
N GLY A 154 19.30 -0.51 15.49
CA GLY A 154 19.56 0.92 15.40
C GLY A 154 18.36 1.82 15.11
N THR A 155 17.63 2.16 16.18
CA THR A 155 17.04 3.49 16.44
C THR A 155 17.00 4.48 15.27
N SER A 156 15.88 4.52 14.56
CA SER A 156 15.25 5.75 14.05
C SER A 156 13.82 5.42 13.65
N GLY A 157 13.00 5.10 14.66
CA GLY A 157 11.58 4.88 14.49
C GLY A 157 10.91 6.17 14.05
N VAL A 158 10.64 6.29 12.75
CA VAL A 158 9.49 7.07 12.31
C VAL A 158 8.36 6.08 12.11
N GLN A 159 7.69 5.75 13.22
CA GLN A 159 6.30 5.32 13.17
C GLN A 159 5.52 6.50 12.57
N MET A 160 5.25 6.46 11.27
CA MET A 160 4.05 7.13 10.78
C MET A 160 2.86 6.26 11.18
N SER A 161 2.46 6.38 12.45
CA SER A 161 1.14 5.95 12.88
C SER A 161 0.12 6.79 12.13
N PHE A 162 -0.61 6.15 11.23
CA PHE A 162 -1.96 6.59 10.90
C PHE A 162 -2.92 5.50 11.36
N ALA A 163 -3.11 5.45 12.68
CA ALA A 163 -4.33 4.91 13.24
C ALA A 163 -5.47 5.88 12.88
N ALA A 164 -6.58 5.31 12.42
CA ALA A 164 -7.91 5.87 12.49
C ALA A 164 -8.16 7.22 11.80
N MET A 165 -8.54 7.20 10.52
CA MET A 165 -9.37 8.29 9.99
C MET A 165 -10.32 7.96 8.83
N CYS A 166 -10.34 6.71 8.32
CA CYS A 166 -11.32 6.31 7.29
C CYS A 166 -12.30 5.20 7.69
N TRP A 167 -12.32 4.77 8.96
CA TRP A 167 -13.18 3.65 9.42
C TRP A 167 -14.21 4.02 10.51
N SER A 168 -14.46 5.31 10.76
CA SER A 168 -15.52 5.73 11.70
C SER A 168 -16.92 5.90 11.08
N CYS A 169 -17.12 5.58 9.79
CA CYS A 169 -18.49 5.42 9.26
C CYS A 169 -19.01 4.00 9.54
N ARG A 170 -19.27 3.74 10.82
CA ARG A 170 -20.17 2.69 11.27
C ARG A 170 -21.59 3.04 10.87
#